data_AF-A0A3D1P9K5-F1
#
_entry.id   AF-A0A3D1P9K5-F1
#
_cell.length_a   1.000
_cell.length_b   1.000
_cell.length_c   1.000
_cell.angle_alpha   90.00
_cell.angle_beta   90.00
_cell.angle_gamma   90.00
#
_symmetry.space_group_name_H-M   'P 1'
#
loop_
_entity.id
_entity.type
_entity.pdbx_description
1 polymer ?
#
loop_
_entity_poly.entity_id
_entity_poly.type
_entity_poly.pdbx_seq_one_letter_code
_entity_poly.pdbx_strand_id
1 'polypeptide(L)'
;MKITKITYRALKSKGNYENEAFEASADVEDWEDPIATAESLRQWVEQRLNLQETVENLEQKRADLENEIAEAKDKWERIDRFFKKLGITIAEIKSSDEIPF
;
A
#
# COMPACT_ATOMS: atom_id res chain seq x y z
N MET A 1 22.78 -31.35 -19.92
CA MET A 1 21.37 -30.88 -19.89
C MET A 1 21.41 -29.36 -20.03
N LYS A 2 20.61 -28.77 -20.93
CA LYS A 2 20.56 -27.32 -21.17
C LYS A 2 19.25 -26.78 -20.58
N ILE A 3 19.34 -25.77 -19.72
CA ILE A 3 18.18 -25.04 -19.21
C ILE A 3 18.01 -23.82 -20.11
N THR A 4 16.84 -23.66 -20.71
CA THR A 4 16.54 -22.53 -21.63
C THR A 4 15.51 -21.57 -21.05
N LYS A 5 14.80 -21.97 -20.00
CA LYS A 5 13.76 -21.18 -19.37
C LYS A 5 13.67 -21.52 -17.88
N ILE A 6 13.54 -20.48 -17.07
CA ILE A 6 13.33 -20.59 -15.62
C ILE A 6 12.06 -19.81 -15.28
N THR A 7 11.21 -20.43 -14.47
CA THR A 7 10.00 -19.82 -13.94
C THR A 7 10.08 -19.85 -12.43
N TYR A 8 9.88 -18.70 -11.79
CA TYR A 8 9.77 -18.60 -10.34
C TYR A 8 8.34 -18.20 -9.99
N ARG A 9 7.76 -18.92 -9.03
CA ARG A 9 6.41 -18.69 -8.53
C ARG A 9 6.43 -18.57 -7.02
N ALA A 10 5.93 -17.46 -6.51
CA ALA A 10 5.68 -17.22 -5.10
C ALA A 10 4.16 -17.18 -4.83
N LEU A 11 3.76 -17.63 -3.64
CA LEU A 11 2.38 -17.57 -3.18
C LEU A 11 2.29 -16.59 -2.02
N LYS A 12 1.39 -15.60 -2.13
CA LYS A 12 1.03 -14.68 -1.05
C LYS A 12 -0.33 -15.08 -0.51
N SER A 13 -0.39 -15.39 0.78
CA SER A 13 -1.67 -15.65 1.46
C SER A 13 -2.37 -14.32 1.75
N LYS A 14 -3.66 -14.23 1.41
CA LYS A 14 -4.53 -13.10 1.73
C LYS A 14 -5.39 -13.36 2.98
N GLY A 15 -5.22 -14.51 3.63
CA GLY A 15 -6.14 -15.00 4.66
C GLY A 15 -7.33 -15.76 4.03
N ASN A 16 -8.18 -16.36 4.86
CA ASN A 16 -9.39 -17.08 4.43
C ASN A 16 -9.19 -18.15 3.33
N TYR A 17 -8.02 -18.82 3.31
CA TYR A 17 -7.63 -19.79 2.28
C TYR A 17 -7.49 -19.21 0.86
N GLU A 18 -7.48 -17.88 0.72
CA GLU A 18 -7.20 -17.20 -0.53
C GLU A 18 -5.70 -16.98 -0.68
N ASN A 19 -5.15 -17.43 -1.82
CA ASN A 19 -3.75 -17.23 -2.17
C ASN A 19 -3.67 -16.53 -3.52
N GLU A 20 -2.80 -15.54 -3.62
CA GLU A 20 -2.41 -14.91 -4.88
C GLU A 20 -1.07 -15.48 -5.32
N ALA A 21 -0.97 -15.87 -6.60
CA ALA A 21 0.27 -16.37 -7.18
C ALA A 21 0.96 -15.26 -7.97
N PHE A 22 2.23 -15.01 -7.65
CA PHE A 22 3.11 -14.18 -8.43
C PHE A 22 4.10 -15.06 -9.18
N GLU A 23 4.06 -14.98 -10.50
CA GLU A 23 4.91 -15.78 -11.37
C GLU A 23 5.69 -14.89 -12.32
N ALA A 24 6.98 -15.16 -12.45
CA ALA A 24 7.85 -14.56 -13.44
C ALA A 24 8.60 -15.65 -14.18
N SER A 25 8.91 -15.41 -15.44
CA SER A 25 9.70 -16.30 -16.27
C SER A 25 10.82 -15.53 -16.95
N ALA A 26 11.99 -16.15 -17.04
CA ALA A 26 13.13 -15.66 -17.79
C ALA A 26 13.64 -16.76 -18.73
N ASP A 27 14.01 -16.38 -19.94
CA ASP A 27 14.78 -17.24 -20.83
C ASP A 27 16.25 -17.22 -20.38
N VAL A 28 16.97 -18.31 -20.60
CA VAL A 28 18.39 -18.46 -20.22
C VAL A 28 19.20 -18.67 -21.49
N GLU A 29 20.09 -17.72 -21.79
CA GLU A 29 21.00 -17.79 -22.94
C GLU A 29 22.18 -18.75 -22.67
N ASP A 30 22.85 -19.17 -23.74
CA ASP A 30 23.89 -20.21 -23.70
C ASP A 30 25.11 -19.85 -22.84
N TRP A 31 25.33 -18.55 -22.62
CA TRP A 31 26.44 -18.01 -21.84
C TRP A 31 26.03 -17.62 -20.41
N GLU A 32 24.74 -17.67 -20.09
CA GLU A 32 24.22 -17.31 -18.78
C GLU A 32 24.30 -18.50 -17.81
N ASP A 33 24.55 -18.21 -16.53
CA ASP A 33 24.41 -19.20 -15.47
C ASP A 33 22.92 -19.35 -15.09
N PRO A 34 22.31 -20.52 -15.28
CA PRO A 34 20.93 -20.76 -14.87
C PRO A 34 20.69 -20.50 -13.38
N ILE A 35 21.68 -20.73 -12.52
CA ILE A 35 21.54 -20.51 -11.07
C ILE A 35 21.44 -19.02 -10.76
N ALA A 36 22.34 -18.21 -11.33
CA ALA A 36 22.31 -16.75 -11.19
C ALA A 36 21.02 -16.14 -11.77
N THR A 37 20.52 -16.71 -12.87
CA THR A 37 19.26 -16.28 -13.50
C THR A 37 18.06 -16.59 -12.60
N ALA A 38 18.02 -17.78 -12.00
CA ALA A 38 16.98 -18.16 -11.04
C ALA A 38 16.99 -17.25 -9.79
N GLU A 39 18.17 -16.92 -9.26
CA GLU A 39 18.30 -16.04 -8.11
C GLU A 39 17.82 -14.62 -8.42
N SER A 40 18.21 -14.07 -9.58
CA SER A 40 17.75 -12.77 -10.05
C SER A 40 16.22 -12.72 -10.20
N LEU A 41 15.64 -13.77 -10.80
CA LEU A 41 14.19 -13.90 -10.97
C LEU A 41 13.47 -13.96 -9.61
N ARG A 42 14.02 -14.71 -8.66
CA ARG A 42 13.51 -14.79 -7.28
C ARG A 42 13.53 -13.42 -6.59
N GLN A 43 14.67 -12.72 -6.61
CA GLN A 43 14.81 -11.40 -5.99
C GLN A 43 13.82 -10.39 -6.58
N TRP A 44 13.63 -10.43 -7.91
CA TRP A 44 12.67 -9.55 -8.57
C TRP A 44 11.23 -9.80 -8.10
N VAL A 45 10.80 -11.07 -8.04
CA VAL A 45 9.45 -11.42 -7.56
C VAL A 45 9.25 -11.03 -6.09
N GLU A 46 10.25 -11.29 -5.23
CA GLU A 46 10.20 -10.90 -3.82
C GLU A 46 10.10 -9.38 -3.63
N GLN A 47 10.90 -8.59 -4.37
CA GLN A 47 10.81 -7.13 -4.33
C GLN A 47 9.45 -6.63 -4.77
N ARG A 48 8.88 -7.21 -5.83
CA ARG A 48 7.55 -6.86 -6.33
C ARG A 48 6.47 -7.12 -5.27
N LEU A 49 6.53 -8.26 -4.60
CA LEU A 49 5.61 -8.63 -3.51
C LEU A 49 5.67 -7.66 -2.33
N ASN A 50 6.88 -7.31 -1.89
CA ASN A 50 7.08 -6.37 -0.79
C ASN A 50 6.56 -4.96 -1.11
N LEU A 51 6.79 -4.49 -2.34
CA LEU A 51 6.27 -3.20 -2.81
C LEU A 51 4.75 -3.20 -2.80
N GLN A 52 4.11 -4.27 -3.26
CA GLN A 52 2.66 -4.39 -3.25
C GLN A 52 2.10 -4.39 -1.83
N GLU A 53 2.71 -5.13 -0.89
CA GLU A 53 2.31 -5.10 0.53
C GLU A 53 2.44 -3.68 1.12
N THR A 54 3.49 -2.95 0.75
CA THR A 54 3.67 -1.57 1.19
C THR A 54 2.56 -0.67 0.67
N VAL A 55 2.18 -0.81 -0.61
CA VAL A 55 1.08 -0.06 -1.22
C VAL A 55 -0.25 -0.38 -0.53
N GLU A 56 -0.58 -1.65 -0.36
CA GLU A 56 -1.81 -2.11 0.32
C GLU A 56 -1.90 -1.51 1.74
N ASN A 57 -0.81 -1.53 2.50
CA ASN A 57 -0.76 -0.94 3.84
C ASN A 57 -0.93 0.58 3.84
N LEU A 58 -0.38 1.28 2.84
CA LEU A 58 -0.52 2.73 2.70
C LEU A 58 -1.95 3.11 2.30
N GLU A 59 -2.59 2.33 1.43
CA GLU A 59 -3.99 2.50 1.06
C GLU A 59 -4.91 2.33 2.27
N GLN A 60 -4.67 1.30 3.09
CA GLN A 60 -5.43 1.09 4.32
C GLN A 60 -5.27 2.26 5.28
N LYS A 61 -4.03 2.69 5.54
CA LYS A 61 -3.76 3.86 6.40
C LYS A 61 -4.42 5.14 5.88
N ARG A 62 -4.44 5.32 4.56
CA ARG A 62 -5.13 6.46 3.95
C ARG A 62 -6.63 6.40 4.21
N ALA A 63 -7.25 5.23 4.04
CA ALA A 63 -8.67 5.04 4.32
C ALA A 63 -9.00 5.30 5.80
N ASP A 64 -8.16 4.82 6.71
CA ASP A 64 -8.32 5.05 8.16
C ASP A 64 -8.24 6.56 8.50
N LEU A 65 -7.26 7.27 7.95
CA LEU A 65 -7.12 8.71 8.13
C LEU A 65 -8.27 9.51 7.52
N GLU A 66 -8.76 9.12 6.34
CA GLU A 66 -9.92 9.74 5.71
C GLU A 66 -11.18 9.59 6.59
N ASN A 67 -11.36 8.42 7.21
CA ASN A 67 -12.44 8.18 8.17
C ASN A 67 -12.27 9.03 9.44
N GLU A 68 -11.07 9.11 10.01
CA GLU A 68 -10.80 9.94 11.19
C GLU A 68 -11.07 11.42 10.92
N ILE A 69 -10.69 11.93 9.73
CA ILE A 69 -10.99 13.30 9.31
C ILE A 69 -12.50 13.51 9.18
N ALA A 70 -13.23 12.56 8.59
CA ALA A 70 -14.67 12.64 8.48
C ALA A 70 -15.34 12.68 9.86
N GLU A 71 -14.92 11.81 10.78
CA GLU A 71 -15.41 11.84 12.16
C GLU A 71 -15.10 13.14 12.89
N ALA A 72 -13.88 13.68 12.72
CA ALA A 72 -13.48 14.93 13.34
C ALA A 72 -14.31 16.11 12.83
N LYS A 73 -14.59 16.15 11.51
CA LYS A 73 -15.49 17.13 10.89
C LYS A 73 -16.91 17.02 11.46
N ASP A 74 -17.46 15.81 11.52
CA ASP A 74 -18.79 15.56 12.09
C ASP A 74 -18.89 16.01 13.56
N LYS A 75 -17.85 15.70 14.36
CA LYS A 75 -17.75 16.14 15.77
C LYS A 75 -17.69 17.66 15.85
N TRP A 76 -16.90 18.30 15.00
CA TRP A 76 -16.78 19.76 14.94
C TRP A 76 -18.10 20.43 14.57
N GLU A 77 -18.82 19.94 13.56
CA GLU A 77 -20.13 20.47 13.17
C GLU A 77 -21.18 20.32 14.28
N ARG A 78 -21.12 19.24 15.07
CA ARG A 78 -21.99 19.09 16.26
C ARG A 78 -21.67 20.13 17.32
N ILE A 79 -20.39 20.38 17.57
CA ILE A 79 -19.92 21.39 18.51
C ILE A 79 -20.36 22.79 18.04
N ASP A 80 -20.11 23.16 16.78
CA ASP A 80 -20.50 24.45 16.22
C ASP A 80 -22.02 24.67 16.33
N ARG A 81 -22.84 23.68 15.97
CA ARG A 81 -24.29 23.74 16.16
C ARG A 81 -24.70 23.94 17.62
N PHE A 82 -24.03 23.26 18.55
CA PHE A 82 -24.29 23.40 19.98
C PHE A 82 -24.00 24.84 20.46
N PHE A 83 -22.86 25.40 20.09
CA PHE A 83 -22.48 26.77 20.48
C PHE A 83 -23.35 27.83 19.80
N LYS A 84 -23.71 27.66 18.53
CA LYS A 84 -24.67 28.54 17.84
C LYS A 84 -26.03 28.58 18.53
N LYS A 85 -26.51 27.44 19.04
CA LYS A 85 -27.75 27.37 19.85
C LYS A 85 -27.66 28.18 21.15
N LEU A 86 -26.45 28.35 21.69
CA LEU A 86 -26.18 29.19 22.88
C LEU A 86 -25.91 30.67 22.54
N GLY A 87 -25.98 31.06 21.26
CA GLY A 87 -25.71 32.43 20.80
C GLY A 87 -24.22 32.78 20.75
N ILE A 88 -23.33 31.79 20.85
CA ILE A 88 -21.87 31.96 20.80
C ILE A 88 -21.39 31.56 19.40
N THR A 89 -20.61 32.42 18.75
CA THR A 89 -19.98 32.10 17.46
C THR A 89 -18.54 31.67 17.72
N ILE A 90 -18.17 30.44 17.33
CA ILE A 90 -16.78 29.98 17.39
C ILE A 90 -16.05 30.55 16.16
N ALA A 91 -14.98 31.31 16.38
CA ALA A 91 -14.16 31.83 15.29
C ALA A 91 -13.44 30.67 14.58
N GLU A 92 -13.41 30.69 13.25
CA GLU A 92 -12.63 29.73 12.45
C GLU A 92 -11.14 29.81 12.82
N ILE A 93 -10.58 28.70 13.27
CA ILE A 93 -9.13 28.55 13.40
C ILE A 93 -8.61 28.36 11.98
N LYS A 94 -7.95 29.38 11.41
CA LYS A 94 -7.28 29.24 10.11
C LYS A 94 -6.27 28.10 10.19
N SER A 95 -6.42 27.06 9.37
CA SER A 95 -5.36 26.06 9.20
C SER A 95 -4.14 26.79 8.66
N SER A 96 -3.03 26.66 9.39
CA SER A 96 -1.72 27.10 8.92
C SER A 96 -1.27 26.16 7.80
N ASP A 97 -1.74 26.43 6.58
CA ASP A 97 -1.31 25.76 5.35
C ASP A 97 0.13 26.16 4.98
N GLU A 98 1.12 25.79 5.79
CA GLU A 98 2.52 25.80 5.38
C GLU A 98 3.26 24.65 6.09
N ILE A 99 3.21 23.45 5.50
CA ILE A 99 4.21 22.41 5.75
C ILE A 99 5.19 22.50 4.58
N PRO A 100 6.38 23.09 4.76
CA PRO A 100 7.43 23.03 3.74
C PRO A 100 7.98 21.61 3.70
N PHE A 101 7.93 21.00 2.51
CA PHE A 101 8.66 19.76 2.19
C PHE A 101 10.16 20.03 2.08
#